data_AF-A0AAU2CBJ1-F1
#
_entry.id   AF-A0AAU2CBJ1-F1
#
_cell.length_a   1.000
_cell.length_b   1.000
_cell.length_c   1.000
_cell.angle_alpha   90.00
_cell.angle_beta   90.00
_cell.angle_gamma   90.00
#
_symmetry.space_group_name_H-M   'P 1'
#
loop_
_entity.id
_entity.type
_entity.pdbx_description
1 polymer ?
#
loop_
_entity_poly.entity_id
_entity_poly.type
_entity_poly.pdbx_seq_one_letter_code
_entity_poly.pdbx_strand_id
1 'polypeptide(L)'
;MTMQRDVHDDLRARLHEAAEAHEPDRAYILARVERGMAGQGQGQERSDHRASRPVLWGWARIVGATAAVAGMLAVGGYAVASAVKDDTPAQQTVSVSPPPVESPDATSRPPASPKATPSSGGGAKDPAKPSTSPSQSSAAKPSAPAAATLLPATTDDEDGPLWSDGSVDPHSNDFWAQSNITIKTSEALTGLTVQLKVAQTGGVSSAGAWRSLPEDDFTFSVDERDGFLVYTWVLKEGRTVAKGEWVFAGQYDHDRGGRDAKDDTYAVTGRSEQQQGSVGGDFASAEGDEGDS
;
A
#
# COMPACT_ATOMS: atom_id res chain seq x y z
N MET A 1 42.89 18.81 16.32
CA MET A 1 41.51 18.32 16.06
C MET A 1 40.70 19.43 15.39
N THR A 2 41.08 19.86 14.18
CA THR A 2 40.39 20.94 13.43
C THR A 2 40.13 20.54 11.98
N MET A 3 41.08 19.84 11.34
CA MET A 3 40.95 19.40 9.94
C MET A 3 39.66 18.65 9.58
N GLN A 4 39.11 17.82 10.47
CA GLN A 4 37.89 17.06 10.15
C GLN A 4 36.64 17.96 10.09
N ARG A 5 36.61 19.06 10.86
CA ARG A 5 35.51 20.04 10.81
C ARG A 5 35.57 20.86 9.53
N ASP A 6 36.76 21.31 9.17
CA ASP A 6 36.99 22.11 7.95
C ASP A 6 36.53 21.36 6.68
N VAL A 7 36.78 20.04 6.59
CA VAL A 7 36.33 19.21 5.46
C VAL A 7 34.79 19.09 5.39
N HIS A 8 34.10 19.02 6.53
CA HIS A 8 32.64 18.94 6.55
C HIS A 8 32.00 20.27 6.16
N ASP A 9 32.59 21.38 6.57
CA ASP A 9 32.10 22.71 6.24
C ASP A 9 32.33 23.04 4.75
N ASP A 10 33.47 22.63 4.18
CA ASP A 10 33.73 22.72 2.74
C ASP A 10 32.75 21.87 1.91
N LEU A 11 32.43 20.65 2.37
CA LEU A 11 31.43 19.80 1.70
C LEU A 11 30.04 20.45 1.73
N ARG A 12 29.64 21.01 2.87
CA ARG A 12 28.35 21.70 3.02
C ARG A 12 28.27 22.92 2.10
N ALA A 13 29.34 23.71 2.01
CA ALA A 13 29.41 24.87 1.13
C ALA A 13 29.24 24.48 -0.34
N ARG A 14 29.94 23.42 -0.79
CA ARG A 14 29.82 22.92 -2.17
C ARG A 14 28.44 22.37 -2.49
N LEU A 15 27.79 21.69 -1.55
CA LEU A 15 26.42 21.22 -1.73
C LEU A 15 25.43 22.39 -1.81
N HIS A 16 25.65 23.46 -1.04
CA HIS A 16 24.82 24.66 -1.08
C HIS A 16 24.97 25.39 -2.43
N GLU A 17 26.20 25.58 -2.89
CA GLU A 17 26.50 26.16 -4.21
C GLU A 17 25.89 25.34 -5.35
N ALA A 18 26.01 24.01 -5.30
CA ALA A 18 25.40 23.13 -6.29
C ALA A 18 23.87 23.17 -6.27
N ALA A 19 23.25 23.35 -5.09
CA ALA A 19 21.82 23.50 -4.93
C ALA A 19 21.32 24.85 -5.46
N GLU A 20 22.06 25.94 -5.24
CA GLU A 20 21.73 27.26 -5.76
C GLU A 20 21.85 27.34 -7.29
N ALA A 21 22.83 26.62 -7.88
CA ALA A 21 22.99 26.54 -9.32
C ALA A 21 21.93 25.66 -10.01
N HIS A 22 21.16 24.88 -9.26
CA HIS A 22 20.15 24.00 -9.82
C HIS A 22 18.84 24.75 -10.10
N GLU A 23 18.59 25.05 -11.37
CA GLU A 23 17.30 25.58 -11.81
C GLU A 23 16.38 24.43 -12.27
N PRO A 24 15.35 24.07 -11.50
CA PRO A 24 14.44 22.99 -11.88
C PRO A 24 13.59 23.39 -13.10
N ASP A 25 13.40 22.46 -14.03
CA ASP A 25 12.51 22.65 -15.18
C ASP A 25 11.04 22.73 -14.72
N ARG A 26 10.62 23.96 -14.42
CA ARG A 26 9.26 24.27 -13.95
C ARG A 26 8.21 23.88 -14.99
N ALA A 27 8.52 23.97 -16.28
CA ALA A 27 7.58 23.63 -17.34
C ALA A 27 7.32 22.11 -17.36
N TYR A 28 8.36 21.30 -17.20
CA TYR A 28 8.22 19.86 -17.06
C TYR A 28 7.47 19.46 -15.78
N ILE A 29 7.79 20.09 -14.64
CA ILE A 29 7.11 19.83 -13.36
C ILE A 29 5.62 20.14 -13.47
N LEU A 30 5.26 21.32 -14.00
CA LEU A 30 3.87 21.71 -14.20
C LEU A 30 3.15 20.80 -15.19
N ALA A 31 3.77 20.46 -16.33
CA ALA A 31 3.18 19.53 -17.29
C ALA A 31 2.95 18.13 -16.71
N ARG A 32 3.81 17.68 -15.78
CA ARG A 32 3.60 16.43 -15.06
C ARG A 32 2.45 16.53 -14.06
N VAL A 33 2.33 17.63 -13.34
CA VAL A 33 1.22 17.88 -12.40
C VAL A 33 -0.11 17.98 -13.15
N GLU A 34 -0.17 18.75 -14.23
CA GLU A 34 -1.36 18.89 -15.09
C GLU A 34 -1.78 17.54 -15.67
N ARG A 35 -0.82 16.69 -16.09
CA ARG A 35 -1.11 15.33 -16.54
C ARG A 35 -1.66 14.44 -15.43
N GLY A 36 -1.16 14.58 -14.20
CA GLY A 36 -1.68 13.88 -13.04
C GLY A 36 -3.10 14.31 -12.69
N MET A 37 -3.38 15.62 -12.73
CA MET A 37 -4.69 16.20 -12.46
C MET A 37 -5.72 15.88 -13.56
N ALA A 38 -5.31 15.92 -14.83
CA ALA A 38 -6.17 15.55 -15.96
C ALA A 38 -6.48 14.04 -16.00
N GLY A 39 -5.58 13.20 -15.48
CA GLY A 39 -5.78 11.76 -15.32
C GLY A 39 -6.83 11.40 -14.27
N GLN A 40 -7.04 12.24 -13.25
CA GLN A 40 -8.08 12.05 -12.23
C GLN A 40 -9.49 12.39 -12.75
N GLY A 41 -9.61 13.28 -13.74
CA GLY A 41 -10.89 13.62 -14.38
C GLY A 41 -11.28 12.72 -15.55
N GLN A 42 -10.33 12.03 -16.20
CA GLN A 42 -10.57 11.22 -17.40
C GLN A 42 -10.61 9.70 -17.15
N GLY A 43 -10.45 9.26 -15.90
CA GLY A 43 -10.68 7.87 -15.48
C GLY A 43 -12.16 7.48 -15.41
N GLN A 44 -13.08 8.46 -15.40
CA GLN A 44 -14.53 8.22 -15.32
C GLN A 44 -15.22 8.15 -16.70
N GLU A 45 -14.64 8.72 -17.76
CA GLU A 45 -15.30 8.85 -19.07
C GLU A 45 -14.65 8.05 -20.22
N ARG A 46 -13.52 7.36 -19.99
CA ARG A 46 -12.85 6.55 -21.03
C ARG A 46 -13.12 5.05 -20.97
N SER A 47 -14.07 4.61 -20.15
CA SER A 47 -14.57 3.24 -20.11
C SER A 47 -15.72 2.96 -21.09
N ASP A 48 -16.17 3.94 -21.86
CA ASP A 48 -17.21 3.74 -22.87
C ASP A 48 -16.64 3.89 -24.29
N HIS A 49 -16.81 2.84 -25.09
CA HIS A 49 -16.54 2.71 -26.54
C HIS A 49 -15.19 2.09 -26.99
N ARG A 50 -15.01 0.80 -26.69
CA ARG A 50 -14.64 -0.17 -27.74
C ARG A 50 -15.44 -1.46 -27.57
N ALA A 51 -16.37 -1.66 -28.48
CA ALA A 51 -17.30 -2.76 -28.53
C ALA A 51 -16.68 -4.10 -28.99
N SER A 52 -17.37 -5.18 -28.58
CA SER A 52 -17.61 -6.43 -29.32
C SER A 52 -16.71 -7.64 -29.04
N ARG A 53 -17.16 -8.52 -28.11
CA ARG A 53 -17.54 -9.92 -28.42
C ARG A 53 -18.37 -10.56 -27.28
N PRO A 54 -19.33 -11.46 -27.58
CA PRO A 54 -20.43 -11.78 -26.68
C PRO A 54 -20.09 -12.92 -25.73
N VAL A 55 -20.15 -12.67 -24.42
CA VAL A 55 -20.19 -13.72 -23.39
C VAL A 55 -21.66 -13.92 -22.99
N LEU A 56 -22.44 -14.47 -23.92
CA LEU A 56 -23.79 -14.95 -23.64
C LEU A 56 -23.70 -16.32 -22.96
N TRP A 57 -23.39 -16.39 -21.66
CA TRP A 57 -23.81 -17.53 -20.82
C TRP A 57 -23.61 -17.48 -19.29
N GLY A 58 -23.32 -16.32 -18.69
CA GLY A 58 -23.00 -16.27 -17.24
C GLY A 58 -24.06 -15.70 -16.30
N TRP A 59 -25.01 -14.90 -16.78
CA TRP A 59 -25.69 -13.91 -15.93
C TRP A 59 -27.22 -14.01 -15.88
N ALA A 60 -27.75 -15.22 -16.04
CA ALA A 60 -29.17 -15.49 -15.92
C ALA A 60 -29.45 -16.52 -14.83
N ARG A 61 -29.15 -16.19 -13.55
CA ARG A 61 -29.78 -16.81 -12.37
C ARG A 61 -29.74 -15.90 -11.12
N ILE A 62 -30.15 -14.64 -11.23
CA ILE A 62 -30.63 -13.87 -10.06
C ILE A 62 -31.87 -13.06 -10.47
N VAL A 63 -32.96 -13.77 -10.73
CA VAL A 63 -34.33 -13.25 -10.63
C VAL A 63 -35.16 -14.38 -10.04
N GLY A 64 -35.60 -14.21 -8.79
CA GLY A 64 -36.56 -15.09 -8.16
C GLY A 64 -36.42 -15.13 -6.64
N ALA A 65 -37.41 -14.56 -5.95
CA ALA A 65 -37.58 -14.40 -4.49
C ALA A 65 -36.89 -13.14 -3.94
N THR A 66 -37.55 -12.11 -3.40
CA THR A 66 -38.92 -11.96 -2.87
C THR A 66 -39.35 -10.49 -2.96
N ALA A 67 -40.41 -10.23 -3.74
CA ALA A 67 -41.19 -9.01 -3.66
C ALA A 67 -42.15 -9.12 -2.46
N ALA A 68 -41.91 -8.34 -1.41
CA ALA A 68 -42.91 -7.91 -0.42
C ALA A 68 -42.26 -6.83 0.47
N VAL A 69 -43.03 -5.83 0.88
CA VAL A 69 -42.65 -4.65 1.70
C VAL A 69 -42.03 -3.47 0.93
N ALA A 70 -42.74 -2.98 -0.10
CA ALA A 70 -42.62 -1.60 -0.57
C ALA A 70 -44.01 -1.03 -0.94
N GLY A 71 -45.00 -1.32 -0.08
CA GLY A 71 -46.42 -1.05 -0.34
C GLY A 71 -47.19 -0.47 0.84
N MET A 72 -46.50 0.08 1.84
CA MET A 72 -47.18 0.73 2.98
C MET A 72 -46.35 1.90 3.51
N LEU A 73 -46.52 3.07 2.91
CA LEU A 73 -46.44 4.42 3.51
C LEU A 73 -46.73 5.49 2.43
N ALA A 74 -47.76 5.24 1.63
CA ALA A 74 -48.29 6.20 0.65
C ALA A 74 -49.75 6.54 0.99
N VAL A 75 -49.99 6.99 2.24
CA VAL A 75 -51.21 7.73 2.63
C VAL A 75 -50.83 8.58 3.84
N GLY A 76 -50.73 9.89 3.67
CA GLY A 76 -50.53 10.81 4.80
C GLY A 76 -49.82 12.11 4.45
N GLY A 77 -50.25 12.79 3.39
CA GLY A 77 -49.62 14.05 2.98
C GLY A 77 -50.59 14.95 2.23
N TYR A 78 -51.65 15.42 2.88
CA TYR A 78 -52.38 16.59 2.41
C TYR A 78 -53.07 17.36 3.55
N ALA A 79 -52.94 18.69 3.47
CA ALA A 79 -53.57 19.78 4.21
C ALA A 79 -52.96 20.21 5.57
N VAL A 80 -52.17 21.29 5.55
CA VAL A 80 -52.41 22.65 6.13
C VAL A 80 -51.25 23.54 5.62
N ALA A 81 -51.40 24.33 4.56
CA ALA A 81 -51.90 25.72 4.51
C ALA A 81 -51.08 26.75 5.34
N SER A 82 -50.26 27.51 4.61
CA SER A 82 -50.01 28.96 4.72
C SER A 82 -49.65 29.58 6.08
N ALA A 83 -48.39 30.02 6.21
CA ALA A 83 -48.03 31.37 6.68
C ALA A 83 -46.51 31.61 6.58
N VAL A 84 -46.12 32.85 6.22
CA VAL A 84 -44.76 33.42 6.19
C VAL A 84 -43.89 32.87 5.04
N LYS A 85 -43.82 33.47 3.86
CA LYS A 85 -43.60 34.87 3.45
C LYS A 85 -42.16 35.36 3.70
N ASP A 86 -41.46 35.53 2.58
CA ASP A 86 -40.25 36.30 2.31
C ASP A 86 -38.94 35.89 3.03
N ASP A 87 -38.03 35.25 2.29
CA ASP A 87 -36.68 35.82 2.08
C ASP A 87 -35.95 35.14 0.92
N THR A 88 -35.44 35.97 0.00
CA THR A 88 -34.71 35.58 -1.21
C THR A 88 -33.21 35.76 -0.95
N PRO A 89 -32.35 34.73 -1.08
CA PRO A 89 -30.92 34.99 -1.08
C PRO A 89 -30.46 35.47 -2.47
N ALA A 90 -29.84 36.64 -2.47
CA ALA A 90 -29.32 37.34 -3.63
C ALA A 90 -28.25 36.53 -4.39
N GLN A 91 -28.38 36.45 -5.71
CA GLN A 91 -27.34 35.97 -6.61
C GLN A 91 -26.19 36.98 -6.62
N GLN A 92 -25.03 36.58 -6.07
CA GLN A 92 -23.78 37.32 -6.25
C GLN A 92 -23.20 36.99 -7.62
N THR A 93 -23.39 37.91 -8.56
CA THR A 93 -22.72 37.92 -9.86
C THR A 93 -21.29 38.42 -9.70
N VAL A 94 -20.30 37.55 -9.90
CA VAL A 94 -18.89 37.94 -9.99
C VAL A 94 -18.54 38.23 -11.45
N SER A 95 -17.98 39.41 -11.68
CA SER A 95 -17.55 39.92 -12.98
C SER A 95 -16.25 39.25 -13.42
N VAL A 96 -16.23 38.58 -14.57
CA VAL A 96 -15.00 38.05 -15.20
C VAL A 96 -14.67 38.92 -16.41
N SER A 97 -13.43 39.41 -16.45
CA SER A 97 -12.88 40.20 -17.55
C SER A 97 -12.72 39.32 -18.81
N PRO A 98 -12.95 39.85 -20.03
CA PRO A 98 -12.97 39.08 -21.27
C PRO A 98 -11.56 38.63 -21.74
N PRO A 99 -11.45 37.55 -22.53
CA PRO A 99 -10.18 37.11 -23.12
C PRO A 99 -9.75 38.04 -24.27
N PRO A 100 -8.44 38.27 -24.47
CA PRO A 100 -7.95 38.91 -25.68
C PRO A 100 -8.03 37.98 -26.90
N VAL A 101 -8.26 38.62 -28.03
CA VAL A 101 -8.60 38.09 -29.36
C VAL A 101 -7.36 37.65 -30.14
N GLU A 102 -7.59 36.72 -31.08
CA GLU A 102 -6.67 35.98 -31.95
C GLU A 102 -5.79 36.79 -32.93
N SER A 103 -4.69 36.16 -33.40
CA SER A 103 -4.30 35.93 -34.84
C SER A 103 -2.78 36.12 -35.13
N PRO A 104 -2.22 35.67 -36.28
CA PRO A 104 -2.14 34.30 -36.84
C PRO A 104 -0.73 33.97 -37.44
N ASP A 105 -0.64 32.84 -38.18
CA ASP A 105 0.47 32.35 -39.06
C ASP A 105 1.72 31.76 -38.36
N ALA A 106 2.34 30.64 -38.79
CA ALA A 106 2.48 30.12 -40.14
C ALA A 106 2.66 28.58 -40.21
N THR A 107 2.01 28.00 -41.21
CA THR A 107 2.35 26.85 -42.06
C THR A 107 3.76 26.21 -41.93
N SER A 108 3.83 24.89 -41.70
CA SER A 108 4.55 23.93 -42.58
C SER A 108 4.46 22.45 -42.18
N ARG A 109 3.74 21.71 -43.02
CA ARG A 109 3.93 20.37 -43.63
C ARG A 109 4.91 19.32 -43.01
N PRO A 110 4.53 18.02 -43.00
CA PRO A 110 5.33 16.90 -42.48
C PRO A 110 6.20 16.19 -43.54
N PRO A 111 7.09 15.26 -43.12
CA PRO A 111 7.33 14.06 -43.91
C PRO A 111 7.28 12.75 -43.10
N ALA A 112 7.22 11.67 -43.88
CA ALA A 112 6.68 10.35 -43.57
C ALA A 112 7.69 9.33 -43.02
N SER A 113 7.15 8.23 -42.47
CA SER A 113 7.85 6.97 -42.18
C SER A 113 8.41 6.30 -43.44
N PRO A 114 9.37 5.36 -43.30
CA PRO A 114 8.97 3.97 -43.57
C PRO A 114 9.61 2.86 -42.70
N LYS A 115 8.93 1.72 -42.88
CA LYS A 115 8.92 0.35 -42.35
C LYS A 115 10.19 -0.52 -42.47
N ALA A 116 10.17 -1.55 -41.61
CA ALA A 116 11.00 -2.75 -41.38
C ALA A 116 11.54 -3.59 -42.58
N THR A 117 12.51 -4.49 -42.29
CA THR A 117 12.44 -5.98 -42.27
C THR A 117 13.87 -6.63 -42.38
N PRO A 118 14.11 -7.98 -42.46
CA PRO A 118 14.93 -8.74 -41.48
C PRO A 118 16.02 -9.65 -42.13
N SER A 119 16.77 -10.45 -41.35
CA SER A 119 17.41 -11.74 -41.75
C SER A 119 18.15 -12.32 -40.52
N SER A 120 17.97 -13.56 -40.02
CA SER A 120 17.98 -14.94 -40.56
C SER A 120 19.35 -15.64 -40.46
N GLY A 121 19.31 -16.89 -39.98
CA GLY A 121 20.34 -17.94 -40.08
C GLY A 121 21.09 -18.20 -38.77
N GLY A 122 21.06 -19.37 -38.12
CA GLY A 122 20.72 -20.73 -38.53
C GLY A 122 21.96 -21.62 -38.37
N GLY A 123 21.86 -22.74 -37.64
CA GLY A 123 22.91 -23.78 -37.66
C GLY A 123 23.03 -24.64 -36.40
N ALA A 124 22.37 -25.80 -36.42
CA ALA A 124 22.49 -26.87 -35.44
C ALA A 124 23.82 -27.64 -35.55
N LYS A 125 24.25 -28.31 -34.46
CA LYS A 125 24.54 -29.76 -34.38
C LYS A 125 25.20 -30.17 -33.04
N ASP A 126 24.55 -31.11 -32.36
CA ASP A 126 25.09 -32.10 -31.40
C ASP A 126 25.94 -33.16 -32.15
N PRO A 127 26.79 -34.03 -31.51
CA PRO A 127 26.47 -34.79 -30.29
C PRO A 127 27.62 -35.23 -29.33
N ALA A 128 27.19 -35.87 -28.22
CA ALA A 128 27.73 -37.07 -27.55
C ALA A 128 28.29 -36.95 -26.10
N LYS A 129 27.78 -37.87 -25.27
CA LYS A 129 27.95 -38.12 -23.82
C LYS A 129 29.18 -39.01 -23.52
N PRO A 130 29.69 -39.08 -22.26
CA PRO A 130 29.24 -40.12 -21.30
C PRO A 130 29.17 -39.62 -19.82
N SER A 131 28.07 -39.81 -19.07
CA SER A 131 27.76 -40.92 -18.12
C SER A 131 28.74 -41.16 -16.97
N THR A 132 28.36 -40.72 -15.75
CA THR A 132 28.44 -41.51 -14.50
C THR A 132 27.34 -41.07 -13.51
N SER A 133 26.50 -42.03 -13.09
CA SER A 133 25.54 -42.01 -11.96
C SER A 133 26.18 -42.81 -10.78
N PRO A 134 25.68 -42.91 -9.52
CA PRO A 134 24.30 -42.71 -9.00
C PRO A 134 24.28 -41.91 -7.66
N SER A 135 23.18 -41.53 -6.97
CA SER A 135 22.05 -42.31 -6.45
C SER A 135 21.01 -41.37 -5.79
N GLN A 136 19.73 -41.74 -5.92
CA GLN A 136 18.63 -41.64 -4.94
C GLN A 136 18.28 -40.29 -4.26
N SER A 137 17.11 -39.73 -4.59
CA SER A 137 15.88 -39.86 -3.78
C SER A 137 14.87 -38.75 -4.14
N SER A 138 13.62 -39.17 -4.43
CA SER A 138 12.37 -38.39 -4.44
C SER A 138 12.39 -36.94 -4.94
N ALA A 139 11.93 -36.75 -6.18
CA ALA A 139 11.50 -35.46 -6.71
C ALA A 139 10.37 -34.85 -5.85
N ALA A 140 10.70 -33.79 -5.11
CA ALA A 140 9.71 -32.93 -4.50
C ALA A 140 9.11 -32.02 -5.59
N LYS A 141 7.80 -32.14 -5.78
CA LYS A 141 6.95 -31.20 -6.51
C LYS A 141 7.21 -29.78 -5.98
N PRO A 142 7.22 -28.72 -6.81
CA PRO A 142 7.28 -27.35 -6.30
C PRO A 142 6.03 -27.11 -5.46
N SER A 143 6.19 -27.05 -4.14
CA SER A 143 5.12 -26.61 -3.25
C SER A 143 4.83 -25.16 -3.58
N ALA A 144 3.57 -24.86 -3.92
CA ALA A 144 3.04 -23.52 -3.79
C ALA A 144 3.37 -23.00 -2.37
N PRO A 145 3.63 -21.69 -2.18
CA PRO A 145 3.95 -21.17 -0.85
C PRO A 145 2.81 -21.57 0.08
N ALA A 146 3.13 -22.36 1.11
CA ALA A 146 2.18 -22.71 2.13
C ALA A 146 1.67 -21.38 2.71
N ALA A 147 0.37 -21.11 2.56
CA ALA A 147 -0.24 -19.97 3.22
C ALA A 147 0.17 -20.03 4.69
N ALA A 148 0.92 -19.03 5.15
CA ALA A 148 1.42 -19.02 6.52
C ALA A 148 0.21 -19.14 7.46
N THR A 149 0.23 -20.14 8.34
CA THR A 149 -0.83 -20.37 9.33
C THR A 149 -0.89 -19.18 10.26
N LEU A 150 -2.10 -18.73 10.63
CA LEU A 150 -2.27 -17.65 11.61
C LEU A 150 -1.65 -18.06 12.96
N LEU A 151 -0.91 -17.15 13.57
CA LEU A 151 -0.38 -17.35 14.91
C LEU A 151 -1.52 -17.26 15.96
N PRO A 152 -1.43 -18.01 17.07
CA PRO A 152 -2.38 -17.86 18.17
C PRO A 152 -2.26 -16.44 18.75
N ALA A 153 -3.40 -15.84 19.09
CA ALA A 153 -3.42 -14.57 19.79
C ALA A 153 -2.88 -14.74 21.22
N THR A 154 -2.08 -13.78 21.67
CA THR A 154 -1.64 -13.62 23.06
C THR A 154 -1.57 -12.13 23.37
N THR A 155 -1.65 -11.79 24.65
CA THR A 155 -1.47 -10.43 25.18
C THR A 155 -0.20 -10.31 26.02
N ASP A 156 0.62 -11.36 26.07
CA ASP A 156 1.90 -11.33 26.76
C ASP A 156 2.88 -10.49 25.92
N ASP A 157 3.39 -9.40 26.51
CA ASP A 157 4.34 -8.53 25.85
C ASP A 157 5.78 -9.06 25.93
N GLU A 158 6.08 -9.98 26.86
CA GLU A 158 7.39 -10.63 27.03
C GLU A 158 7.26 -12.16 27.18
N ASP A 159 8.08 -12.91 26.44
CA ASP A 159 8.22 -14.36 26.58
C ASP A 159 9.61 -14.82 26.10
N GLY A 160 10.39 -15.42 27.00
CA GLY A 160 11.74 -15.89 26.72
C GLY A 160 12.66 -14.77 26.22
N PRO A 161 13.25 -14.89 25.01
CA PRO A 161 14.16 -13.88 24.49
C PRO A 161 13.43 -12.72 23.79
N LEU A 162 12.10 -12.65 23.82
CA LEU A 162 11.29 -11.68 23.08
C LEU A 162 10.56 -10.73 24.01
N TRP A 163 10.52 -9.47 23.59
CA TRP A 163 9.56 -8.48 24.05
C TRP A 163 8.93 -7.79 22.84
N SER A 164 7.69 -7.32 22.93
CA SER A 164 7.01 -6.59 21.85
C SER A 164 6.05 -5.51 22.33
N ASP A 165 5.81 -4.53 21.45
CA ASP A 165 4.81 -3.48 21.64
C ASP A 165 4.24 -3.02 20.30
N GLY A 166 2.94 -2.68 20.28
CA GLY A 166 2.21 -2.26 19.09
C GLY A 166 1.67 -0.84 19.21
N SER A 167 1.88 -0.02 18.17
CA SER A 167 1.33 1.35 18.11
C SER A 167 0.86 1.72 16.71
N VAL A 168 -0.17 2.58 16.63
CA VAL A 168 -0.55 3.24 15.38
C VAL A 168 0.40 4.42 15.16
N ASP A 169 0.94 4.55 13.95
CA ASP A 169 1.87 5.61 13.60
C ASP A 169 1.20 6.98 13.73
N PRO A 170 1.80 7.95 14.45
CA PRO A 170 1.21 9.27 14.67
C PRO A 170 1.06 10.11 13.39
N HIS A 171 1.72 9.73 12.29
CA HIS A 171 1.59 10.39 10.99
C HIS A 171 0.52 9.74 10.10
N SER A 172 -0.29 8.83 10.65
CA SER A 172 -1.54 8.37 10.04
C SER A 172 -2.50 9.57 9.81
N ASN A 173 -3.41 9.43 8.86
CA ASN A 173 -4.32 10.50 8.46
C ASN A 173 -5.73 9.98 8.14
N ASP A 174 -6.62 10.84 7.65
CA ASP A 174 -8.02 10.54 7.37
C ASP A 174 -8.27 9.37 6.40
N PHE A 175 -7.29 8.94 5.60
CA PHE A 175 -7.49 7.93 4.55
C PHE A 175 -6.47 6.79 4.59
N TRP A 176 -5.46 6.91 5.44
CA TRP A 176 -4.31 6.01 5.46
C TRP A 176 -3.76 5.92 6.87
N ALA A 177 -3.38 4.72 7.27
CA ALA A 177 -2.71 4.49 8.54
C ALA A 177 -1.58 3.47 8.42
N GLN A 178 -0.71 3.50 9.41
CA GLN A 178 0.36 2.51 9.59
C GLN A 178 0.32 1.97 11.01
N SER A 179 0.43 0.65 11.14
CA SER A 179 0.59 -0.03 12.43
C SER A 179 2.04 -0.49 12.56
N ASN A 180 2.71 -0.06 13.63
CA ASN A 180 4.08 -0.39 13.97
C ASN A 180 4.12 -1.46 15.06
N ILE A 181 4.89 -2.51 14.83
CA ILE A 181 5.22 -3.53 15.82
C ILE A 181 6.70 -3.39 16.14
N THR A 182 7.00 -2.99 17.37
CA THR A 182 8.35 -2.97 17.91
C THR A 182 8.63 -4.32 18.56
N ILE A 183 9.77 -4.92 18.25
CA ILE A 183 10.23 -6.18 18.83
C ILE A 183 11.62 -5.94 19.41
N LYS A 184 11.81 -6.33 20.66
CA LYS A 184 13.14 -6.44 21.27
C LYS A 184 13.49 -7.90 21.41
N THR A 185 14.74 -8.23 21.15
CA THR A 185 15.26 -9.56 21.44
C THR A 185 16.59 -9.50 22.18
N SER A 186 16.69 -10.31 23.23
CA SER A 186 17.87 -10.38 24.12
C SER A 186 18.97 -11.32 23.61
N GLU A 187 18.64 -12.15 22.61
CA GLU A 187 19.48 -13.15 21.95
C GLU A 187 19.40 -13.03 20.43
N ALA A 188 20.31 -13.70 19.71
CA ALA A 188 20.16 -13.83 18.26
C ALA A 188 19.07 -14.86 17.94
N LEU A 189 18.12 -14.49 17.07
CA LEU A 189 17.05 -15.38 16.64
C LEU A 189 17.42 -16.05 15.32
N THR A 190 17.25 -17.37 15.25
CA THR A 190 17.38 -18.19 14.04
C THR A 190 16.03 -18.45 13.37
N GLY A 191 14.93 -18.08 14.03
CA GLY A 191 13.60 -18.04 13.45
C GLY A 191 12.79 -16.88 14.03
N LEU A 192 12.05 -16.19 13.17
CA LEU A 192 11.13 -15.12 13.54
C LEU A 192 9.93 -15.18 12.61
N THR A 193 8.72 -15.13 13.16
CA THR A 193 7.48 -14.91 12.42
C THR A 193 6.70 -13.78 13.08
N VAL A 194 6.38 -12.75 12.32
CA VAL A 194 5.60 -11.59 12.76
C VAL A 194 4.32 -11.58 11.95
N GLN A 195 3.18 -11.49 12.64
CA GLN A 195 1.87 -11.32 12.02
C GLN A 195 1.17 -10.09 12.58
N LEU A 196 0.74 -9.21 11.69
CA LEU A 196 -0.13 -8.08 11.97
C LEU A 196 -1.50 -8.38 11.36
N LYS A 197 -2.56 -8.20 12.14
CA LYS A 197 -3.95 -8.31 11.71
C LYS A 197 -4.62 -6.95 11.85
N VAL A 198 -5.04 -6.40 10.71
CA VAL A 198 -5.77 -5.14 10.62
C VAL A 198 -7.23 -5.45 10.35
N ALA A 199 -8.12 -5.12 11.28
CA ALA A 199 -9.55 -5.38 11.16
C ALA A 199 -10.17 -4.58 10.00
N GLN A 200 -11.03 -5.23 9.23
CA GLN A 200 -11.77 -4.61 8.14
C GLN A 200 -12.90 -3.75 8.69
N THR A 201 -12.66 -2.44 8.81
CA THR A 201 -13.64 -1.45 9.30
C THR A 201 -14.25 -0.59 8.18
N GLY A 202 -13.98 -0.94 6.92
CA GLY A 202 -14.38 -0.16 5.73
C GLY A 202 -13.16 0.40 4.99
N GLY A 203 -13.09 0.16 3.68
CA GLY A 203 -12.01 0.64 2.81
C GLY A 203 -10.61 0.10 3.10
N VAL A 204 -10.43 -0.72 4.16
CA VAL A 204 -9.11 -1.24 4.56
C VAL A 204 -8.52 -2.07 3.42
N SER A 205 -7.35 -1.67 2.94
CA SER A 205 -6.61 -2.35 1.88
C SER A 205 -5.11 -2.07 1.97
N SER A 206 -4.28 -2.99 1.49
CA SER A 206 -2.82 -2.88 1.64
C SER A 206 -2.26 -1.71 0.82
N ALA A 207 -1.59 -0.78 1.50
CA ALA A 207 -0.82 0.32 0.91
C ALA A 207 0.70 0.07 0.95
N GLY A 208 1.16 -0.95 1.70
CA GLY A 208 2.56 -1.36 1.71
C GLY A 208 3.02 -1.93 3.04
N ALA A 209 4.32 -2.16 3.15
CA ALA A 209 4.95 -2.63 4.37
C ALA A 209 6.41 -2.15 4.45
N TRP A 210 6.91 -1.98 5.67
CA TRP A 210 8.29 -1.61 5.94
C TRP A 210 8.82 -2.43 7.12
N ARG A 211 10.16 -2.56 7.22
CA ARG A 211 10.84 -3.16 8.36
C ARG A 211 12.25 -2.60 8.49
N SER A 212 12.77 -2.54 9.72
CA SER A 212 14.15 -2.11 9.97
C SER A 212 15.19 -3.18 9.66
N LEU A 213 14.78 -4.45 9.56
CA LEU A 213 15.63 -5.58 9.17
C LEU A 213 15.73 -5.73 7.64
N PRO A 214 16.79 -6.34 7.09
CA PRO A 214 16.97 -6.48 5.66
C PRO A 214 15.80 -7.18 4.96
N GLU A 215 15.36 -6.62 3.82
CA GLU A 215 14.20 -7.12 3.11
C GLU A 215 14.39 -8.59 2.67
N ASP A 216 15.54 -8.87 2.08
CA ASP A 216 15.86 -10.17 1.47
C ASP A 216 15.89 -11.34 2.47
N ASP A 217 15.91 -11.06 3.77
CA ASP A 217 15.97 -12.09 4.81
C ASP A 217 14.59 -12.66 5.15
N PHE A 218 13.51 -12.04 4.66
CA PHE A 218 12.14 -12.42 4.99
C PHE A 218 11.34 -12.83 3.76
N THR A 219 10.46 -13.81 3.93
CA THR A 219 9.30 -14.01 3.07
C THR A 219 8.19 -13.13 3.61
N PHE A 220 7.57 -12.33 2.74
CA PHE A 220 6.50 -11.41 3.09
C PHE A 220 5.24 -11.72 2.28
N SER A 221 4.08 -11.70 2.93
CA SER A 221 2.78 -11.82 2.29
C SER A 221 1.75 -10.92 2.97
N VAL A 222 0.76 -10.49 2.19
CA VAL A 222 -0.44 -9.82 2.69
C VAL A 222 -1.66 -10.50 2.09
N ASP A 223 -2.57 -10.95 2.94
CA ASP A 223 -3.79 -11.63 2.52
C ASP A 223 -4.99 -11.13 3.34
N GLU A 224 -6.17 -11.08 2.72
CA GLU A 224 -7.43 -10.91 3.47
C GLU A 224 -7.91 -12.27 3.99
N ARG A 225 -8.14 -12.38 5.31
CA ARG A 225 -8.62 -13.59 5.97
C ARG A 225 -9.54 -13.25 7.13
N ASP A 226 -10.70 -13.90 7.18
CA ASP A 226 -11.65 -13.80 8.30
C ASP A 226 -12.03 -12.37 8.72
N GLY A 227 -12.09 -11.44 7.76
CA GLY A 227 -12.40 -10.03 8.02
C GLY A 227 -11.20 -9.18 8.47
N PHE A 228 -9.98 -9.67 8.26
CA PHE A 228 -8.73 -8.96 8.55
C PHE A 228 -7.85 -8.90 7.31
N LEU A 229 -7.15 -7.78 7.14
CA LEU A 229 -5.97 -7.69 6.30
C LEU A 229 -4.76 -8.16 7.12
N VAL A 230 -4.13 -9.26 6.71
CA VAL A 230 -3.08 -9.93 7.49
C VAL A 230 -1.73 -9.80 6.81
N TYR A 231 -0.81 -9.10 7.45
CA TYR A 231 0.59 -9.01 7.03
C TYR A 231 1.38 -10.10 7.74
N THR A 232 2.19 -10.85 7.00
CA THR A 232 3.05 -11.89 7.57
C THR A 232 4.48 -11.74 7.08
N TRP A 233 5.42 -11.66 8.03
CA TRP A 233 6.85 -11.73 7.76
C TRP A 233 7.43 -12.99 8.39
N VAL A 234 8.10 -13.82 7.59
CA VAL A 234 8.76 -15.05 8.05
C VAL A 234 10.23 -14.98 7.71
N LEU A 235 11.10 -15.05 8.73
CA LEU A 235 12.54 -15.15 8.54
C LEU A 235 12.87 -16.41 7.72
N LYS A 236 13.64 -16.25 6.65
CA LYS A 236 14.07 -17.36 5.79
C LYS A 236 15.07 -18.25 6.55
N GLU A 237 15.07 -19.53 6.21
CA GLU A 237 16.02 -20.49 6.78
C GLU A 237 17.48 -20.05 6.57
N GLY A 238 18.32 -20.27 7.58
CA GLY A 238 19.73 -19.89 7.55
C GLY A 238 20.01 -18.39 7.73
N ARG A 239 18.96 -17.56 7.90
CA ARG A 239 19.11 -16.15 8.30
C ARG A 239 18.98 -16.00 9.81
N THR A 240 19.47 -14.88 10.31
CA THR A 240 19.47 -14.56 11.74
C THR A 240 19.07 -13.12 11.98
N VAL A 241 18.28 -12.88 13.02
CA VAL A 241 18.03 -11.55 13.56
C VAL A 241 18.95 -11.33 14.73
N ALA A 242 19.76 -10.27 14.69
CA ALA A 242 20.68 -9.95 15.78
C ALA A 242 19.92 -9.50 17.02
N LYS A 243 20.56 -9.66 18.19
CA LYS A 243 20.13 -9.03 19.43
C LYS A 243 19.94 -7.54 19.23
N GLY A 244 18.82 -6.99 19.70
CA GLY A 244 18.53 -5.57 19.57
C GLY A 244 17.04 -5.28 19.52
N GLU A 245 16.72 -4.11 18.97
CA GLU A 245 15.36 -3.63 18.77
C GLU A 245 15.10 -3.46 17.27
N TRP A 246 13.94 -3.92 16.83
CA TRP A 246 13.55 -3.98 15.43
C TRP A 246 12.09 -3.60 15.28
N VAL A 247 11.73 -3.02 14.13
CA VAL A 247 10.37 -2.55 13.85
C VAL A 247 9.88 -3.18 12.56
N PHE A 248 8.63 -3.63 12.57
CA PHE A 248 7.86 -4.03 11.39
C PHE A 248 6.64 -3.13 11.28
N ALA A 249 6.26 -2.77 10.06
CA ALA A 249 5.10 -1.91 9.83
C ALA A 249 4.25 -2.40 8.67
N GLY A 250 2.94 -2.46 8.88
CA GLY A 250 1.94 -2.61 7.81
C GLY A 250 1.26 -1.28 7.55
N GLN A 251 1.17 -0.90 6.28
CA GLN A 251 0.59 0.37 5.82
C GLN A 251 -0.67 0.06 5.03
N TYR A 252 -1.77 0.74 5.33
CA TYR A 252 -3.05 0.46 4.70
C TYR A 252 -3.88 1.72 4.49
N ASP A 253 -4.58 1.76 3.36
CA ASP A 253 -5.64 2.74 3.14
C ASP A 253 -6.87 2.33 3.95
N HIS A 254 -7.77 3.27 4.25
CA HIS A 254 -9.07 3.00 4.86
C HIS A 254 -10.12 4.03 4.40
N ASP A 255 -11.40 3.74 4.66
CA ASP A 255 -12.46 4.71 4.43
C ASP A 255 -12.19 6.00 5.21
N ARG A 256 -12.68 7.12 4.68
CA ARG A 256 -12.43 8.44 5.26
C ARG A 256 -12.84 8.53 6.74
N GLY A 257 -11.94 9.07 7.55
CA GLY A 257 -12.11 9.34 8.96
C GLY A 257 -11.05 8.62 9.78
N GLY A 258 -10.76 9.10 10.99
CA GLY A 258 -9.89 8.37 11.91
C GLY A 258 -10.45 6.98 12.16
N ARG A 259 -9.71 5.95 11.72
CA ARG A 259 -10.09 4.56 11.92
C ARG A 259 -9.79 4.14 13.35
N ASP A 260 -10.71 3.38 13.94
CA ASP A 260 -10.52 2.76 15.25
C ASP A 260 -9.71 1.46 15.11
N ALA A 261 -8.54 1.41 15.75
CA ALA A 261 -7.62 0.27 15.72
C ALA A 261 -7.84 -0.75 16.87
N LYS A 262 -8.86 -0.58 17.71
CA LYS A 262 -9.08 -1.45 18.90
C LYS A 262 -9.21 -2.95 18.61
N ASP A 263 -9.62 -3.29 17.39
CA ASP A 263 -9.81 -4.68 16.94
C ASP A 263 -8.57 -5.22 16.19
N ASP A 264 -7.53 -4.40 16.06
CA ASP A 264 -6.25 -4.79 15.48
C ASP A 264 -5.42 -5.54 16.51
N THR A 265 -4.70 -6.55 16.02
CA THR A 265 -3.86 -7.38 16.88
C THR A 265 -2.59 -7.78 16.15
N TYR A 266 -1.56 -8.10 16.90
CA TYR A 266 -0.38 -8.73 16.36
C TYR A 266 0.07 -9.92 17.21
N ALA A 267 0.82 -10.81 16.58
CA ALA A 267 1.46 -11.93 17.24
C ALA A 267 2.85 -12.15 16.64
N VAL A 268 3.81 -12.50 17.49
CA VAL A 268 5.21 -12.74 17.13
C VAL A 268 5.65 -14.03 17.77
N THR A 269 6.31 -14.88 16.98
CA THR A 269 7.05 -16.03 17.52
C THR A 269 8.50 -15.92 17.14
N GLY A 270 9.38 -16.26 18.06
CA GLY A 270 10.81 -16.19 17.88
C GLY A 270 11.51 -17.40 18.48
N ARG A 271 12.65 -17.77 17.88
CA ARG A 271 13.45 -18.91 18.31
C ARG A 271 14.92 -18.53 18.26
N SER A 272 15.59 -18.66 19.40
CA SER A 272 17.05 -18.63 19.51
C SER A 272 17.60 -20.06 19.55
N GLU A 273 18.91 -20.21 19.74
CA GLU A 273 19.51 -21.54 19.96
C GLU A 273 19.09 -22.18 21.28
N GLN A 274 18.75 -21.37 22.28
CA GLN A 274 18.50 -21.83 23.66
C GLN A 274 17.02 -21.85 24.01
N GLN A 275 16.24 -20.93 23.43
CA GLN A 275 14.87 -20.66 23.86
C GLN A 275 13.96 -20.36 22.66
N GLN A 276 12.67 -20.47 22.90
CA GLN A 276 11.62 -19.97 22.02
C GLN A 276 10.61 -19.19 22.85
N GLY A 277 9.94 -18.23 22.23
CA GLY A 277 8.90 -17.44 22.88
C GLY A 277 7.83 -17.00 21.90
N SER A 278 6.69 -16.60 22.44
CA SER A 278 5.58 -15.99 21.72
C SER A 278 5.08 -14.77 22.47
N VAL A 279 5.01 -13.64 21.77
CA VAL A 279 4.51 -12.37 22.31
C VAL A 279 3.45 -11.79 21.38
N GLY A 280 2.62 -10.88 21.86
CA GLY A 280 1.51 -10.33 21.10
C GLY A 280 0.75 -9.27 21.87
N GLY A 281 -0.08 -8.52 21.16
CA GLY A 281 -0.79 -7.39 21.74
C GLY A 281 -1.73 -6.71 20.76
N ASP A 282 -2.22 -5.56 21.20
CA ASP A 282 -3.05 -4.63 20.43
C ASP A 282 -2.21 -3.44 19.92
N PHE A 283 -2.87 -2.37 19.50
CA PHE A 283 -2.21 -1.16 19.00
C PHE A 283 -2.67 0.07 19.79
N ALA A 284 -1.74 0.68 20.52
CA ALA A 284 -2.00 1.94 21.20
C ALA A 284 -2.19 3.08 20.18
N SER A 285 -3.15 3.96 20.45
CA SER A 285 -3.31 5.23 19.73
C SER A 285 -2.22 6.22 20.13
N ALA A 286 -1.83 7.10 19.20
CA ALA A 286 -0.82 8.12 19.44
C ALA A 286 -1.17 9.18 20.50
N GLU A 287 -2.44 9.31 20.92
CA GLU A 287 -2.91 10.37 21.83
C GLU A 287 -2.74 10.03 23.34
N GLY A 288 -1.98 8.98 23.69
CA GLY A 288 -1.83 8.51 25.08
C GLY A 288 -0.84 9.28 25.98
N ASP A 289 -0.18 10.34 25.50
CA ASP A 289 0.78 11.14 26.28
C ASP A 289 0.26 12.56 26.55
N GLU A 290 -0.93 12.69 27.14
CA GLU A 290 -1.28 13.91 27.88
C GLU A 290 -0.55 13.88 29.22
N GLY A 291 0.68 14.38 29.19
CA GLY A 291 1.54 14.54 30.35
C GLY A 291 0.87 15.36 31.45
N ASP A 292 0.86 14.78 32.65
CA ASP A 292 0.61 15.47 33.92
C ASP A 292 1.64 16.62 34.05
N SER A 293 1.17 17.86 34.02
CA SER A 293 1.96 19.08 34.26
C SER A 293 1.42 19.84 35.47
#